data_AF-A0A7L1R711-F1
#
_entry.id   AF-A0A7L1R711-F1
#
_cell.length_a   1.000
_cell.length_b   1.000
_cell.length_c   1.000
_cell.angle_alpha   90.00
_cell.angle_beta   90.00
_cell.angle_gamma   90.00
#
_symmetry.space_group_name_H-M   'P 1'
#
loop_
_entity.id
_entity.type
_entity.pdbx_description
1 polymer ?
#
loop_
_entity_poly.entity_id
_entity_poly.type
_entity_poly.pdbx_seq_one_letter_code
_entity_poly.pdbx_strand_id
1 'polypeptide(L)'
;PLRNRAYKWFVPREVYPNDTYPPYCGGPGYVLSVDLALRVFGAAQTLPAINMEDAFVGLCLHALGVPVTEPPPGAFSMARLDYDKCRFRRVV
;
A
#
# COMPACT_ATOMS: atom_id res chain seq x y z
N PRO A 1 8.80 7.93 -5.38
CA PRO A 1 7.90 9.00 -5.88
C PRO A 1 8.16 9.35 -7.36
N LEU A 2 7.14 9.31 -8.22
CA LEU A 2 7.25 9.77 -9.59
C LEU A 2 7.27 11.30 -9.62
N ARG A 3 8.27 11.89 -10.29
CA ARG A 3 8.50 13.35 -10.30
C ARG A 3 8.12 14.02 -11.63
N ASN A 4 7.64 13.27 -12.60
CA ASN A 4 7.14 13.81 -13.86
C ASN A 4 5.61 13.93 -13.80
N ARG A 5 5.09 15.14 -14.07
CA ARG A 5 3.65 15.49 -14.03
C ARG A 5 2.81 14.71 -15.04
N ALA A 6 3.43 14.05 -16.01
CA ALA A 6 2.74 13.21 -16.98
C ALA A 6 2.19 11.89 -16.38
N TYR A 7 2.68 11.47 -15.21
CA TYR A 7 2.24 10.22 -14.59
C TYR A 7 1.07 10.42 -13.62
N LYS A 8 0.11 9.48 -13.63
CA LYS A 8 -1.02 9.42 -12.69
C LYS A 8 -0.59 9.61 -11.23
N TRP A 9 0.48 8.92 -10.82
CA TRP A 9 1.00 8.93 -9.46
C TRP A 9 2.13 9.95 -9.26
N PHE A 10 2.11 11.06 -9.99
CA PHE A 10 3.03 12.17 -9.77
C PHE A 10 2.91 12.70 -8.34
N VAL A 11 4.05 12.79 -7.65
CA VAL A 11 4.16 13.38 -6.32
C VAL A 11 5.22 14.47 -6.35
N PRO A 12 4.84 15.75 -6.17
CA PRO A 12 5.78 16.88 -6.15
C PRO A 12 6.69 16.84 -4.91
N ARG A 13 7.86 17.50 -4.97
CA ARG A 13 8.82 17.54 -3.84
C ARG A 13 8.28 18.35 -2.67
N GLU A 14 7.45 19.32 -2.97
CA GLU A 14 6.77 20.20 -2.02
C GLU A 14 5.79 19.42 -1.14
N VAL A 15 5.18 18.34 -1.67
CA VAL A 15 4.27 17.48 -0.91
C VAL A 15 5.05 16.35 -0.22
N TYR A 16 6.04 15.75 -0.90
CA TYR A 16 6.89 14.72 -0.31
C TYR A 16 8.36 14.95 -0.69
N PRO A 17 9.19 15.48 0.23
CA PRO A 17 10.54 15.93 -0.09
C PRO A 17 11.53 14.78 -0.31
N ASN A 18 11.32 13.64 0.36
CA ASN A 18 12.25 12.51 0.32
C ASN A 18 12.29 11.85 -1.07
N ASP A 19 13.44 11.30 -1.43
CA ASP A 19 13.64 10.66 -2.73
C ASP A 19 12.99 9.27 -2.83
N THR A 20 12.77 8.60 -1.70
CA THR A 20 12.18 7.26 -1.61
C THR A 20 11.02 7.21 -0.62
N TYR A 21 10.09 6.30 -0.87
CA TYR A 21 9.04 5.96 0.11
C TYR A 21 9.58 4.91 1.09
N PRO A 22 9.07 4.85 2.34
CA PRO A 22 9.30 3.68 3.19
C PRO A 22 8.68 2.42 2.54
N PRO A 23 9.01 1.22 3.04
CA PRO A 23 8.34 -0.01 2.60
C PRO A 23 6.81 0.10 2.70
N TYR A 24 6.11 -0.31 1.64
CA TYR A 24 4.65 -0.27 1.54
C TYR A 24 4.15 -1.45 0.71
N CYS A 25 2.91 -1.88 0.96
CA CYS A 25 2.26 -2.90 0.13
C CYS A 25 1.74 -2.25 -1.16
N GLY A 26 2.26 -2.67 -2.31
CA GLY A 26 1.69 -2.29 -3.60
C GLY A 26 0.41 -3.06 -3.89
N GLY A 27 -0.53 -2.44 -4.61
CA GLY A 27 -1.81 -3.03 -5.01
C GLY A 27 -1.69 -4.35 -5.81
N PRO A 28 -2.84 -4.97 -6.17
CA PRO A 28 -4.19 -4.40 -6.12
C PRO A 28 -4.87 -4.50 -4.75
N GLY A 29 -4.26 -5.15 -3.76
CA GLY A 29 -4.87 -5.26 -2.44
C GLY A 29 -3.89 -5.68 -1.36
N TYR A 30 -4.25 -5.34 -0.13
CA TYR A 30 -3.55 -5.70 1.11
C TYR A 30 -4.60 -5.96 2.20
N VAL A 31 -4.23 -6.74 3.22
CA VAL A 31 -5.11 -7.11 4.33
C VAL A 31 -4.60 -6.45 5.60
N LEU A 32 -5.52 -5.86 6.35
CA LEU A 32 -5.26 -5.26 7.66
C LEU A 32 -6.28 -5.84 8.66
N SER A 33 -5.88 -6.00 9.90
CA SER A 33 -6.84 -6.20 10.98
C SER A 33 -7.66 -4.91 11.19
N VAL A 34 -8.86 -5.04 11.74
CA VAL A 34 -9.77 -3.89 11.94
C VAL A 34 -9.15 -2.85 12.89
N ASP A 35 -8.48 -3.30 13.95
CA ASP A 35 -7.79 -2.43 14.90
C ASP A 35 -6.64 -1.66 14.22
N LEU A 36 -5.87 -2.30 13.34
CA LEU A 36 -4.82 -1.65 12.57
C LEU A 36 -5.42 -0.65 11.57
N ALA A 37 -6.51 -0.99 10.91
CA ALA A 37 -7.20 -0.08 9.99
C ALA A 37 -7.67 1.20 10.69
N LEU A 38 -8.20 1.10 11.92
CA LEU A 38 -8.57 2.27 12.73
C LEU A 38 -7.35 3.13 13.12
N ARG A 39 -6.22 2.50 13.46
CA ARG A 39 -4.97 3.22 13.74
C ARG A 39 -4.42 3.92 12.51
N VAL A 40 -4.44 3.24 11.35
CA VAL A 40 -4.06 3.82 10.05
C VAL A 40 -4.95 5.01 9.72
N PHE A 41 -6.27 4.89 9.93
CA PHE A 41 -7.19 6.01 9.75
C PHE A 41 -6.81 7.21 10.64
N GLY A 42 -6.48 6.97 11.91
CA GLY A 42 -6.00 8.02 12.83
C GLY A 42 -4.71 8.69 12.36
N ALA A 43 -3.73 7.91 11.89
CA ALA A 43 -2.48 8.46 11.33
C ALA A 43 -2.72 9.23 10.02
N ALA A 44 -3.64 8.77 9.18
CA ALA A 44 -4.00 9.44 7.93
C ALA A 44 -4.59 10.84 8.14
N GLN A 45 -5.18 11.13 9.31
CA GLN A 45 -5.67 12.48 9.65
C GLN A 45 -4.55 13.47 9.95
N THR A 46 -3.32 13.02 10.26
CA THR A 46 -2.21 13.89 10.68
C THR A 46 -1.11 14.03 9.63
N LEU A 47 -1.03 13.09 8.69
CA LEU A 47 0.00 13.08 7.65
C LEU A 47 -0.45 13.85 6.39
N PRO A 48 0.48 14.55 5.70
CA PRO A 48 0.20 15.12 4.39
C PRO A 48 -0.17 14.03 3.37
N ALA A 49 -1.33 14.18 2.72
CA ALA A 49 -1.76 13.25 1.69
C ALA A 49 -0.87 13.32 0.45
N ILE A 50 -0.58 12.16 -0.15
CA ILE A 50 0.12 12.05 -1.44
C ILE A 50 -0.75 11.33 -2.47
N ASN A 51 -0.52 11.62 -3.75
CA ASN A 51 -1.27 11.02 -4.86
C ASN A 51 -1.03 9.51 -5.05
N MET A 52 0.05 8.96 -4.49
CA MET A 52 0.33 7.52 -4.52
C MET A 52 -0.32 6.86 -3.31
N GLU A 53 -1.53 6.36 -3.48
CA GLU A 53 -2.42 5.83 -2.44
C GLU A 53 -1.78 4.69 -1.63
N ASP A 54 -1.16 3.71 -2.30
CA ASP A 54 -0.50 2.58 -1.65
C ASP A 54 0.68 3.04 -0.78
N ALA A 55 1.45 4.01 -1.28
CA ALA A 55 2.55 4.59 -0.54
C ALA A 55 2.06 5.45 0.64
N PHE A 56 0.89 6.08 0.53
CA PHE A 56 0.28 6.83 1.64
C PHE A 56 -0.09 5.90 2.81
N VAL A 57 -0.64 4.72 2.52
CA VAL A 57 -0.89 3.71 3.55
C VAL A 57 0.43 3.24 4.17
N GLY A 58 1.47 3.02 3.36
CA GLY A 58 2.82 2.72 3.87
C GLY A 58 3.40 3.80 4.78
N LEU A 59 3.18 5.08 4.47
CA LEU A 59 3.57 6.20 5.33
C LEU A 59 2.84 6.16 6.68
N CYS A 60 1.54 5.84 6.67
CA CYS A 60 0.76 5.68 7.90
C CYS A 60 1.31 4.53 8.76
N LEU A 61 1.60 3.38 8.15
CA LEU A 61 2.19 2.23 8.85
C LEU A 61 3.59 2.55 9.40
N HIS A 62 4.40 3.26 8.63
CA HIS A 62 5.72 3.71 9.06
C HIS A 62 5.65 4.64 10.27
N ALA A 63 4.73 5.62 10.26
CA ALA A 63 4.50 6.52 11.40
C ALA A 63 4.01 5.77 12.66
N LEU A 64 3.28 4.67 12.48
CA LEU A 64 2.79 3.80 13.55
C LEU A 64 3.83 2.77 14.03
N GLY A 65 5.01 2.68 13.39
CA GLY A 65 6.03 1.68 13.67
C GLY A 65 5.62 0.24 13.32
N VAL A 66 4.66 0.08 12.40
CA VAL A 66 4.15 -1.23 11.98
C VAL A 66 4.86 -1.66 10.69
N PRO A 67 5.57 -2.81 10.67
CA PRO A 67 6.22 -3.29 9.46
C PRO A 67 5.20 -3.86 8.47
N VAL A 68 5.53 -3.77 7.18
CA VAL A 68 4.82 -4.50 6.13
C VAL A 68 5.29 -5.96 6.06
N THR A 69 4.40 -6.85 5.67
CA THR A 69 4.69 -8.29 5.55
C THR A 69 4.33 -8.79 4.16
N GLU A 70 5.10 -9.75 3.66
CA GLU A 70 4.75 -10.48 2.45
C GLU A 70 3.51 -11.35 2.67
N PRO A 71 2.62 -11.46 1.66
CA PRO A 71 1.48 -12.36 1.76
C PRO A 71 1.90 -13.83 1.70
N PRO A 72 1.02 -14.76 2.10
CA PRO A 72 1.23 -16.18 1.85
C PRO A 72 1.46 -16.46 0.34
N PRO A 73 2.34 -17.40 -0.01
CA PRO A 73 2.64 -17.71 -1.41
C PRO A 73 1.38 -18.03 -2.22
N GLY A 74 1.17 -17.30 -3.32
CA GLY A 74 0.03 -17.50 -4.22
C GLY A 74 -1.30 -16.91 -3.74
N ALA A 75 -1.34 -16.19 -2.62
CA ALA A 75 -2.55 -15.51 -2.15
C ALA A 75 -2.87 -14.25 -2.99
N PHE A 76 -1.86 -13.50 -3.42
CA PHE A 76 -2.02 -12.33 -4.29
C PHE A 76 -1.29 -12.56 -5.61
N SER A 77 -1.94 -12.16 -6.70
CA SER A 77 -1.34 -12.15 -8.04
C SER A 77 -1.73 -10.90 -8.80
N MET A 78 -0.72 -10.23 -9.35
CA MET A 78 -0.90 -9.12 -10.29
C MET A 78 -1.38 -9.60 -11.66
N ALA A 79 -1.12 -10.86 -11.99
CA ALA A 79 -1.50 -11.45 -13.25
C ALA A 79 -2.92 -12.00 -13.19
N ARG A 80 -3.61 -11.98 -14.33
CA ARG A 80 -4.84 -12.73 -14.48
C ARG A 80 -4.53 -14.21 -14.33
N LEU A 81 -5.29 -14.83 -13.47
CA LEU A 81 -5.14 -16.20 -13.06
C LEU A 81 -6.34 -16.99 -13.60
N ASP A 82 -6.08 -18.01 -14.43
CA ASP A 82 -7.16 -18.87 -14.91
C ASP A 82 -7.85 -19.54 -13.73
N TYR A 83 -9.19 -19.60 -13.80
CA TYR A 83 -10.00 -20.13 -12.71
C TYR A 83 -9.70 -21.61 -12.48
N ASP A 84 -9.29 -21.92 -11.24
CA ASP A 84 -9.06 -23.28 -10.77
C ASP A 84 -9.66 -23.44 -9.36
N LYS A 85 -10.64 -24.33 -9.22
CA LYS A 85 -11.39 -24.47 -7.95
C LYS A 85 -10.48 -24.78 -6.76
N CYS A 86 -9.47 -25.63 -6.95
CA CYS A 86 -8.58 -26.07 -5.88
C CYS A 86 -7.62 -24.96 -5.44
N ARG A 87 -7.09 -24.17 -6.39
CA ARG A 87 -6.23 -23.03 -6.12
C ARG A 87 -7.00 -21.94 -5.42
N PHE A 88 -8.14 -21.50 -5.98
CA PHE A 88 -8.91 -20.39 -5.42
C PHE A 88 -9.54 -20.71 -4.05
N ARG A 89 -9.83 -21.98 -3.76
CA ARG A 89 -10.25 -22.41 -2.40
C ARG A 89 -9.17 -22.18 -1.33
N ARG A 90 -7.90 -22.06 -1.72
CA ARG A 90 -6.76 -21.89 -0.79
C ARG A 90 -6.26 -20.45 -0.69
N VAL A 91 -6.88 -19.52 -1.42
CA VAL A 91 -6.45 -18.12 -1.48
C VAL A 91 -6.92 -17.32 -0.26
N VAL A 92 -8.06 -17.68 0.34
CA VAL A 92 -8.60 -17.09 1.58
C VAL A 92 -9.36 -18.15 2.38
#